data_AF-A0A7W3LWP3-F1
#
_entry.id   AF-A0A7W3LWP3-F1
#
_cell.length_a   1.000
_cell.length_b   1.000
_cell.length_c   1.000
_cell.angle_alpha   90.00
_cell.angle_beta   90.00
_cell.angle_gamma   90.00
#
_symmetry.space_group_name_H-M   'P 1'
#
loop_
_entity.id
_entity.type
_entity.pdbx_description
1 polymer ?
#
loop_
_entity_poly.entity_id
_entity_poly.type
_entity_poly.pdbx_seq_one_letter_code
_entity_poly.pdbx_strand_id
1 'polypeptide(L)'
;MTNVRDEVEAVLRAWDAYEVKRGGDPVIDFDLLPGGPDPEPAADRLGVYRRLAELRGDAEGPVRERVDADLAYLGALLGERPPLDEYVRATQGCGAVGWSPEYVEERRRVAVAALAEVGVAWGPEANAELRRVEGLLDVADAPDAIRGAVAELEPAVRELTGSDAPYRLTVETAEVEAYWAFWLDGAGRDVRLRLNLPNVEFTRAGARQFALHEVLGHGLQSASLHARAADAPWVRLLSVHALQQVMLEGLAQAWPLFVTPDDAVLAARIRLDHYVQLVRARAHLDINAGTPVLDVAGRMRAAVPWWGDDRVAAQLADRGANPLLRSYLWAYPAGVDWFVSLAEKGGEATGNVLRTAYREPLTPAGLAALWPEGPRIGG
;
A
#
# COMPACT_ATOMS: atom_id res chain seq x y z
N MET A 1 17.65 -29.74 8.62
CA MET A 1 16.60 -29.31 9.54
C MET A 1 15.96 -28.11 8.87
N THR A 2 14.65 -28.16 8.61
CA THR A 2 13.92 -27.02 8.06
C THR A 2 13.85 -25.94 9.14
N ASN A 3 14.13 -24.68 8.80
CA ASN A 3 14.03 -23.57 9.75
C ASN A 3 12.54 -23.21 9.92
N VAL A 4 12.12 -22.75 11.11
CA VAL A 4 10.76 -22.29 11.42
C VAL A 4 10.22 -21.31 10.37
N ARG A 5 11.06 -20.41 9.84
CA ARG A 5 10.70 -19.52 8.72
C ARG A 5 10.17 -20.30 7.50
N ASP A 6 10.90 -21.33 7.07
CA ASP A 6 10.56 -22.11 5.89
C ASP A 6 9.28 -22.93 6.13
N GLU A 7 9.06 -23.39 7.37
CA GLU A 7 7.81 -24.05 7.76
C GLU A 7 6.62 -23.09 7.74
N VAL A 8 6.78 -21.87 8.24
CA VAL A 8 5.76 -20.81 8.14
C VAL A 8 5.44 -20.53 6.67
N GLU A 9 6.44 -20.35 5.82
CA GLU A 9 6.23 -20.12 4.38
C GLU A 9 5.49 -21.28 3.69
N ALA A 10 5.80 -22.54 4.05
CA ALA A 10 5.08 -23.69 3.51
C ALA A 10 3.60 -23.66 3.90
N VAL A 11 3.28 -23.29 5.15
CA VAL A 11 1.90 -23.15 5.64
C VAL A 11 1.17 -22.00 4.91
N LEU A 12 1.84 -20.87 4.71
CA LEU A 12 1.27 -19.73 3.98
C LEU A 12 1.00 -20.05 2.52
N ARG A 13 1.91 -20.76 1.82
CA ARG A 13 1.68 -21.21 0.44
C ARG A 13 0.54 -22.22 0.35
N ALA A 14 0.40 -23.13 1.31
CA ALA A 14 -0.74 -24.06 1.37
C ALA A 14 -2.07 -23.32 1.63
N TRP A 15 -2.06 -22.29 2.48
CA TRP A 15 -3.22 -21.44 2.72
C TRP A 15 -3.61 -20.63 1.48
N ASP A 16 -2.65 -20.00 0.82
CA ASP A 16 -2.86 -19.28 -0.43
C ASP A 16 -3.52 -20.18 -1.49
N ALA A 17 -2.97 -21.37 -1.71
CA ALA A 17 -3.52 -22.35 -2.63
C ALA A 17 -4.95 -22.80 -2.26
N TYR A 18 -5.28 -22.86 -0.96
CA TYR A 18 -6.64 -23.12 -0.49
C TYR A 18 -7.61 -21.99 -0.85
N GLU A 19 -7.23 -20.72 -0.63
CA GLU A 19 -8.09 -19.57 -0.96
C GLU A 19 -8.29 -19.43 -2.48
N VAL A 20 -7.21 -19.55 -3.27
CA VAL A 20 -7.30 -19.46 -4.73
C VAL A 20 -8.17 -20.58 -5.30
N LYS A 21 -8.01 -21.82 -4.83
CA LYS A 21 -8.79 -22.98 -5.32
C LYS A 21 -10.29 -22.84 -5.10
N ARG A 22 -10.71 -22.13 -4.06
CA ARG A 22 -12.14 -21.90 -3.76
C ARG A 22 -12.69 -20.58 -4.34
N GLY A 23 -11.90 -19.89 -5.17
CA GLY A 23 -12.26 -18.59 -5.76
C GLY A 23 -12.24 -17.43 -4.77
N GLY A 24 -11.48 -17.56 -3.68
CA GLY A 24 -11.20 -16.46 -2.75
C GLY A 24 -10.00 -15.62 -3.19
N ASP A 25 -9.76 -14.54 -2.45
CA ASP A 25 -8.61 -13.68 -2.67
C ASP A 25 -7.29 -14.39 -2.29
N PRO A 26 -6.20 -14.15 -3.03
CA PRO A 26 -4.89 -14.68 -2.67
C PRO A 26 -4.43 -14.13 -1.31
N VAL A 27 -3.70 -14.96 -0.57
CA VAL A 27 -3.07 -14.61 0.70
C VAL A 27 -1.70 -14.00 0.45
N ILE A 28 -1.00 -14.50 -0.56
CA ILE A 28 0.32 -14.03 -0.97
C ILE A 28 0.14 -13.05 -2.11
N ASP A 29 0.58 -11.82 -1.87
CA ASP A 29 0.57 -10.75 -2.86
C ASP A 29 1.81 -10.85 -3.79
N PHE A 30 2.97 -11.16 -3.20
CA PHE A 30 4.21 -11.34 -3.95
C PHE A 30 5.13 -12.37 -3.28
N ASP A 31 5.62 -13.35 -4.04
CA ASP A 31 6.63 -14.31 -3.57
C ASP A 31 8.04 -13.81 -3.93
N LEU A 32 8.84 -13.46 -2.91
CA LEU A 32 10.21 -12.96 -3.10
C LEU A 32 11.23 -14.08 -3.32
N LEU A 33 10.86 -15.34 -3.10
CA LEU A 33 11.73 -16.48 -3.39
C LEU A 33 10.90 -17.60 -4.04
N PRO A 34 10.43 -17.37 -5.28
CA PRO A 34 9.62 -18.35 -5.98
C PRO A 34 10.45 -19.59 -6.32
N GLY A 35 9.80 -20.74 -6.29
CA GLY A 35 10.40 -22.03 -6.63
C GLY A 35 9.92 -23.14 -5.71
N GLY A 36 10.25 -24.38 -6.08
CA GLY A 36 9.76 -25.58 -5.42
C GLY A 36 8.54 -26.18 -6.11
N PRO A 37 8.02 -27.31 -5.59
CA PRO A 37 6.80 -27.92 -6.10
C PRO A 37 5.59 -27.03 -5.80
N ASP A 38 4.54 -27.16 -6.61
CA ASP A 38 3.26 -26.52 -6.33
C ASP A 38 2.77 -26.95 -4.94
N PRO A 39 2.34 -26.00 -4.09
CA PRO A 39 1.89 -26.31 -2.75
C PRO A 39 0.58 -27.10 -2.81
N GLU A 40 0.50 -28.18 -2.04
CA GLU A 40 -0.78 -28.84 -1.78
C GLU A 40 -1.67 -27.89 -0.97
N PRO A 41 -2.91 -27.61 -1.43
CA PRO A 41 -3.83 -26.75 -0.69
C PRO A 41 -4.08 -27.26 0.72
N ALA A 42 -4.10 -26.36 1.69
CA ALA A 42 -4.54 -26.67 3.05
C ALA A 42 -5.97 -27.23 3.04
N ALA A 43 -6.31 -28.05 4.03
CA ALA A 43 -7.65 -28.62 4.14
C ALA A 43 -8.71 -27.55 4.44
N ASP A 44 -8.40 -26.64 5.36
CA ASP A 44 -9.27 -25.54 5.79
C ASP A 44 -8.49 -24.47 6.57
N ARG A 45 -9.12 -23.31 6.78
CA ARG A 45 -8.58 -22.17 7.55
C ARG A 45 -8.26 -22.50 9.00
N LEU A 46 -9.03 -23.39 9.64
CA LEU A 46 -8.83 -23.75 11.05
C LEU A 46 -7.56 -24.60 11.24
N GLY A 47 -7.28 -25.48 10.27
CA GLY A 47 -6.04 -26.24 10.20
C GLY A 47 -4.82 -25.32 10.05
N VAL A 48 -4.90 -24.33 9.14
CA VAL A 48 -3.86 -23.30 8.98
C VAL A 48 -3.65 -22.54 10.29
N TYR A 49 -4.73 -22.10 10.95
CA TYR A 49 -4.66 -21.35 12.20
C TYR A 49 -3.94 -22.14 13.30
N ARG A 50 -4.33 -23.40 13.50
CA ARG A 50 -3.69 -24.28 14.49
C ARG A 50 -2.20 -24.45 14.20
N ARG A 51 -1.84 -24.68 12.93
CA ARG A 51 -0.45 -24.88 12.55
C ARG A 51 0.40 -23.63 12.75
N LEU A 52 -0.11 -22.45 12.40
CA LEU A 52 0.57 -21.18 12.65
C LEU A 52 0.71 -20.93 14.17
N ALA A 53 -0.32 -21.24 14.96
CA ALA A 53 -0.28 -21.08 16.41
C ALA A 53 0.76 -21.99 17.09
N GLU A 54 0.96 -23.21 16.58
CA GLU A 54 2.06 -24.09 17.01
C GLU A 54 3.42 -23.48 16.67
N LEU A 55 3.63 -23.09 15.40
CA LEU A 55 4.90 -22.52 14.92
C LEU A 55 5.26 -21.21 15.63
N ARG A 56 4.25 -20.44 16.07
CA ARG A 56 4.43 -19.22 16.85
C ARG A 56 5.25 -19.42 18.12
N GLY A 57 5.15 -20.60 18.75
CA GLY A 57 5.88 -20.91 19.99
C GLY A 57 7.40 -20.94 19.82
N ASP A 58 7.85 -21.34 18.63
CA ASP A 58 9.27 -21.49 18.27
C ASP A 58 9.79 -20.33 17.41
N ALA A 59 8.90 -19.45 16.96
CA ALA A 59 9.24 -18.30 16.13
C ALA A 59 9.81 -17.13 16.98
N GLU A 60 10.81 -16.45 16.43
CA GLU A 60 11.42 -15.26 17.02
C GLU A 60 11.53 -14.12 16.00
N GLY A 61 11.74 -12.89 16.51
CA GLY A 61 12.01 -11.71 15.69
C GLY A 61 10.97 -11.47 14.58
N PRO A 62 11.40 -11.13 13.35
CA PRO A 62 10.51 -10.84 12.24
C PRO A 62 9.58 -12.00 11.84
N VAL A 63 9.99 -13.25 12.06
CA VAL A 63 9.15 -14.43 11.78
C VAL A 63 7.97 -14.48 12.73
N ARG A 64 8.20 -14.19 14.02
CA ARG A 64 7.14 -14.15 15.02
C ARG A 64 6.15 -13.02 14.75
N GLU A 65 6.65 -11.82 14.44
CA GLU A 65 5.81 -10.67 14.09
C GLU A 65 4.91 -10.98 12.89
N ARG A 66 5.48 -11.67 11.88
CA ARG A 66 4.70 -12.11 10.73
C ARG A 66 3.61 -13.12 11.11
N VAL A 67 3.95 -14.15 11.88
CA VAL A 67 2.96 -15.15 12.34
C VAL A 67 1.85 -14.51 13.17
N ASP A 68 2.18 -13.51 13.99
CA ASP A 68 1.18 -12.74 14.76
C ASP A 68 0.18 -12.02 13.85
N ALA A 69 0.64 -11.42 12.75
CA ALA A 69 -0.23 -10.79 11.75
C ALA A 69 -1.12 -11.81 11.02
N ASP A 70 -0.54 -12.92 10.59
CA ASP A 70 -1.27 -13.98 9.88
C ASP A 70 -2.35 -14.59 10.79
N LEU A 71 -2.05 -14.83 12.08
CA LEU A 71 -3.02 -15.32 13.07
C LEU A 71 -4.13 -14.31 13.32
N ALA A 72 -3.83 -13.02 13.44
CA ALA A 72 -4.85 -11.98 13.63
C ALA A 72 -5.81 -11.89 12.43
N TYR A 73 -5.28 -11.91 11.20
CA TYR A 73 -6.09 -11.90 10.00
C TYR A 73 -6.92 -13.18 9.84
N LEU A 74 -6.31 -14.35 10.07
CA LEU A 74 -7.00 -15.63 9.96
C LEU A 74 -8.08 -15.80 11.04
N GLY A 75 -7.83 -15.34 12.26
CA GLY A 75 -8.85 -15.24 13.31
C GLY A 75 -10.04 -14.39 12.86
N ALA A 76 -9.78 -13.24 12.23
CA ALA A 76 -10.84 -12.39 11.68
C ALA A 76 -11.63 -13.06 10.54
N LEU A 77 -10.96 -13.83 9.68
CA LEU A 77 -11.61 -14.67 8.66
C LEU A 77 -12.45 -15.81 9.25
N LEU A 78 -12.15 -16.24 10.47
CA LEU A 78 -12.89 -17.25 11.24
C LEU A 78 -14.01 -16.63 12.10
N GLY A 79 -14.19 -15.30 12.05
CA GLY A 79 -15.29 -14.59 12.69
C GLY A 79 -14.90 -13.82 13.95
N GLU A 80 -13.63 -13.80 14.34
CA GLU A 80 -13.16 -12.89 15.39
C GLU A 80 -13.27 -11.43 14.91
N ARG A 81 -13.59 -10.52 15.83
CA ARG A 81 -13.71 -9.10 15.50
C ARG A 81 -12.99 -8.24 16.55
N PRO A 82 -11.66 -8.29 16.59
CA PRO A 82 -10.90 -7.48 17.53
C PRO A 82 -11.17 -5.98 17.32
N PRO A 83 -11.06 -5.15 18.38
CA PRO A 83 -11.02 -3.69 18.26
C PRO A 83 -10.06 -3.24 17.16
N LEU A 84 -10.38 -2.13 16.48
CA LEU A 84 -9.60 -1.71 15.30
C LEU A 84 -8.12 -1.48 15.62
N ASP A 85 -7.80 -0.81 16.73
CA ASP A 85 -6.39 -0.55 17.12
C ASP A 85 -5.62 -1.85 17.35
N GLU A 86 -6.23 -2.83 18.04
CA GLU A 86 -5.59 -4.14 18.25
C GLU A 86 -5.35 -4.88 16.94
N TYR A 87 -6.35 -4.83 16.05
CA TYR A 87 -6.27 -5.50 14.76
C TYR A 87 -5.22 -4.88 13.84
N VAL A 88 -5.21 -3.55 13.72
CA VAL A 88 -4.22 -2.80 12.94
C VAL A 88 -2.83 -2.97 13.55
N ARG A 89 -2.67 -2.98 14.87
CA ARG A 89 -1.37 -3.20 15.51
C ARG A 89 -0.80 -4.58 15.19
N ALA A 90 -1.64 -5.61 15.22
CA ALA A 90 -1.22 -6.97 14.90
C ALA A 90 -0.87 -7.12 13.40
N THR A 91 -1.67 -6.54 12.51
CA THR A 91 -1.54 -6.78 11.06
C THR A 91 -0.68 -5.76 10.32
N GLN A 92 -0.61 -4.51 10.80
CA GLN A 92 0.08 -3.39 10.16
C GLN A 92 1.23 -2.83 11.01
N GLY A 93 1.39 -3.29 12.25
CA GLY A 93 2.53 -2.91 13.11
C GLY A 93 2.45 -1.50 13.71
N CYS A 94 1.36 -0.76 13.50
CA CYS A 94 1.16 0.60 14.01
C CYS A 94 -0.15 0.75 14.80
N GLY A 95 -0.36 1.91 15.43
CA GLY A 95 -1.64 2.22 16.06
C GLY A 95 -2.69 2.70 15.06
N ALA A 96 -3.95 2.74 15.51
CA ALA A 96 -5.08 3.33 14.80
C ALA A 96 -5.68 4.52 15.59
N VAL A 97 -4.82 5.44 16.04
CA VAL A 97 -5.25 6.63 16.81
C VAL A 97 -5.87 7.67 15.88
N GLY A 98 -5.29 7.83 14.69
CA GLY A 98 -5.65 8.86 13.73
C GLY A 98 -5.12 10.23 14.12
N TRP A 99 -5.40 11.18 13.25
CA TRP A 99 -4.86 12.54 13.35
C TRP A 99 -5.86 13.49 14.00
N SER A 100 -5.34 14.53 14.65
CA SER A 100 -6.19 15.56 15.23
C SER A 100 -6.93 16.35 14.15
N PRO A 101 -8.13 16.90 14.44
CA PRO A 101 -8.83 17.77 13.50
C PRO A 101 -7.99 18.94 12.99
N GLU A 102 -7.14 19.50 13.86
CA GLU A 102 -6.25 20.62 13.53
C GLU A 102 -5.20 20.21 12.49
N TYR A 103 -4.62 19.01 12.64
CA TYR A 103 -3.66 18.47 11.68
C TYR A 103 -4.31 18.18 10.33
N VAL A 104 -5.52 17.58 10.33
CA VAL A 104 -6.25 17.31 9.09
C VAL A 104 -6.57 18.62 8.35
N GLU A 105 -6.99 19.65 9.06
CA GLU A 105 -7.24 20.97 8.48
C GLU A 105 -5.95 21.66 8.00
N GLU A 106 -4.82 21.47 8.68
CA GLU A 106 -3.52 21.92 8.20
C GLU A 106 -3.16 21.28 6.86
N ARG A 107 -3.29 19.95 6.75
CA ARG A 107 -3.01 19.23 5.50
C ARG A 107 -4.00 19.57 4.39
N ARG A 108 -5.25 19.90 4.74
CA ARG A 108 -6.21 20.50 3.80
C ARG A 108 -5.69 21.82 3.24
N ARG A 109 -5.21 22.73 4.08
CA ARG A 109 -4.64 24.02 3.63
C ARG A 109 -3.46 23.82 2.68
N VAL A 110 -2.58 22.85 2.98
CA VAL A 110 -1.46 22.49 2.08
C VAL A 110 -1.98 22.00 0.74
N ALA A 111 -2.94 21.07 0.72
CA ALA A 111 -3.53 20.57 -0.52
C ALA A 111 -4.20 21.69 -1.34
N VAL A 112 -4.97 22.57 -0.69
CA VAL A 112 -5.62 23.71 -1.34
C VAL A 112 -4.59 24.68 -1.94
N ALA A 113 -3.51 24.97 -1.22
CA ALA A 113 -2.44 25.83 -1.71
C ALA A 113 -1.73 25.23 -2.94
N ALA A 114 -1.43 23.92 -2.90
CA ALA A 114 -0.78 23.24 -4.01
C ALA A 114 -1.69 23.17 -5.26
N LEU A 115 -3.00 22.97 -5.08
CA LEU A 115 -3.97 23.07 -6.20
C LEU A 115 -3.99 24.48 -6.80
N ALA A 116 -4.00 25.52 -5.95
CA ALA A 116 -4.02 26.90 -6.41
C ALA A 116 -2.75 27.27 -7.21
N GLU A 117 -1.59 26.72 -6.84
CA GLU A 117 -0.32 26.91 -7.55
C GLU A 117 -0.38 26.43 -9.00
N VAL A 118 -1.12 25.36 -9.27
CA VAL A 118 -1.34 24.83 -10.62
C VAL A 118 -2.63 25.33 -11.28
N GLY A 119 -3.25 26.36 -10.70
CA GLY A 119 -4.42 27.03 -11.25
C GLY A 119 -5.75 26.30 -11.05
N VAL A 120 -5.84 25.39 -10.07
CA VAL A 120 -7.05 24.62 -9.74
C VAL A 120 -7.69 25.18 -8.47
N ALA A 121 -9.00 25.44 -8.51
CA ALA A 121 -9.74 25.92 -7.34
C ALA A 121 -10.26 24.76 -6.49
N TRP A 122 -10.35 24.96 -5.17
CA TRP A 122 -11.02 23.98 -4.30
C TRP A 122 -12.55 24.05 -4.47
N GLY A 123 -13.17 22.94 -4.85
CA GLY A 123 -14.62 22.86 -5.04
C GLY A 123 -15.05 21.53 -5.66
N PRO A 124 -16.34 21.38 -6.01
CA PRO A 124 -16.89 20.16 -6.62
C PRO A 124 -16.19 19.74 -7.92
N GLU A 125 -15.58 20.68 -8.64
CA GLU A 125 -14.86 20.42 -9.90
C GLU A 125 -13.35 20.20 -9.72
N ALA A 126 -12.80 20.36 -8.50
CA ALA A 126 -11.35 20.40 -8.26
C ALA A 126 -10.61 19.18 -8.83
N ASN A 127 -11.15 17.96 -8.64
CA ASN A 127 -10.51 16.76 -9.18
C ASN A 127 -10.60 16.68 -10.71
N ALA A 128 -11.69 17.14 -11.32
CA ALA A 128 -11.82 17.16 -12.78
C ALA A 128 -10.91 18.24 -13.41
N GLU A 129 -10.82 19.41 -12.77
CA GLU A 129 -9.89 20.48 -13.14
C GLU A 129 -8.44 20.04 -13.05
N LEU A 130 -8.04 19.41 -11.94
CA LEU A 130 -6.69 18.88 -11.79
C LEU A 130 -6.37 17.84 -12.87
N ARG A 131 -7.29 16.90 -13.16
CA ARG A 131 -7.09 15.91 -14.22
C ARG A 131 -6.90 16.54 -15.61
N ARG A 132 -7.53 17.68 -15.89
CA ARG A 132 -7.26 18.45 -17.12
C ARG A 132 -5.85 19.06 -17.12
N VAL A 133 -5.43 19.67 -16.01
CA VAL A 133 -4.08 20.25 -15.85
C VAL A 133 -2.99 19.19 -15.96
N GLU A 134 -3.25 17.98 -15.47
CA GLU A 134 -2.35 16.82 -15.59
C GLU A 134 -2.18 16.30 -17.02
N GLY A 135 -2.98 16.79 -17.97
CA GLY A 135 -2.96 16.41 -19.37
C GLY A 135 -3.61 15.05 -19.60
N LEU A 136 -4.91 15.05 -19.89
CA LEU A 136 -5.69 13.86 -20.24
C LEU A 136 -5.02 13.07 -21.38
N LEU A 137 -5.01 11.75 -21.24
CA LEU A 137 -4.52 10.81 -22.23
C LEU A 137 -5.67 10.00 -22.82
N ASP A 138 -5.53 9.60 -24.08
CA ASP A 138 -6.30 8.46 -24.58
C ASP A 138 -5.91 7.23 -23.75
N VAL A 139 -6.90 6.44 -23.35
CA VAL A 139 -6.67 5.22 -22.57
C VAL A 139 -5.78 4.23 -23.32
N ALA A 140 -5.83 4.22 -24.66
CA ALA A 140 -4.96 3.41 -25.50
C ALA A 140 -3.48 3.81 -25.42
N ASP A 141 -3.19 5.08 -25.09
CA ASP A 141 -1.82 5.59 -24.96
C ASP A 141 -1.23 5.35 -23.57
N ALA A 142 -2.04 4.96 -22.58
CA ALA A 142 -1.61 4.80 -21.19
C ALA A 142 -0.44 3.80 -21.01
N PRO A 143 -0.42 2.61 -21.65
CA PRO A 143 0.70 1.68 -21.51
C PRO A 143 2.03 2.27 -21.98
N ASP A 144 2.03 3.01 -23.09
CA ASP A 144 3.25 3.61 -23.63
C ASP A 144 3.70 4.83 -22.81
N ALA A 145 2.76 5.63 -22.31
CA ALA A 145 3.05 6.71 -21.38
C ALA A 145 3.69 6.18 -20.08
N ILE A 146 3.18 5.07 -19.53
CA ILE A 146 3.76 4.43 -18.34
C ILE A 146 5.17 3.91 -18.63
N ARG A 147 5.38 3.21 -19.76
CA ARG A 147 6.73 2.75 -20.16
C ARG A 147 7.72 3.91 -20.32
N GLY A 148 7.28 4.99 -20.94
CA GLY A 148 8.09 6.21 -21.09
C GLY A 148 8.46 6.81 -19.73
N ALA A 149 7.50 6.91 -18.82
CA ALA A 149 7.74 7.41 -17.46
C ALA A 149 8.67 6.51 -16.64
N VAL A 150 8.56 5.17 -16.76
CA VAL A 150 9.51 4.24 -16.15
C VAL A 150 10.93 4.48 -16.66
N ALA A 151 11.11 4.56 -17.98
CA ALA A 151 12.42 4.79 -18.58
C ALA A 151 13.04 6.14 -18.16
N GLU A 152 12.22 7.18 -17.98
CA GLU A 152 12.63 8.49 -17.51
C GLU A 152 13.04 8.49 -16.02
N LEU A 153 12.23 7.87 -15.16
CA LEU A 153 12.30 8.06 -13.70
C LEU A 153 13.10 6.97 -12.98
N GLU A 154 13.26 5.78 -13.59
CA GLU A 154 14.01 4.67 -13.00
C GLU A 154 15.44 5.02 -12.56
N PRO A 155 16.25 5.77 -13.35
CA PRO A 155 17.60 6.13 -12.93
C PRO A 155 17.64 6.88 -11.60
N ALA A 156 16.72 7.81 -11.38
CA ALA A 156 16.64 8.59 -10.15
C ALA A 156 16.20 7.74 -8.95
N VAL A 157 15.22 6.84 -9.13
CA VAL A 157 14.82 5.90 -8.05
C VAL A 157 15.99 4.98 -7.68
N ARG A 158 16.73 4.46 -8.66
CA ARG A 158 17.92 3.63 -8.41
C ARG A 158 19.01 4.40 -7.68
N GLU A 159 19.25 5.65 -8.04
CA GLU A 159 20.22 6.50 -7.35
C GLU A 159 19.85 6.71 -5.87
N LEU A 160 18.59 7.06 -5.59
CA LEU A 160 18.10 7.31 -4.23
C LEU A 160 18.12 6.06 -3.35
N THR A 161 17.79 4.90 -3.92
CA THR A 161 17.67 3.61 -3.21
C THR A 161 18.97 2.81 -3.18
N GLY A 162 19.90 3.11 -4.10
CA GLY A 162 21.09 2.31 -4.33
C GLY A 162 20.79 0.91 -4.89
N SER A 163 19.63 0.71 -5.52
CA SER A 163 19.25 -0.59 -6.09
C SER A 163 19.85 -0.82 -7.48
N ASP A 164 20.60 -1.91 -7.60
CA ASP A 164 21.10 -2.49 -8.85
C ASP A 164 20.32 -3.74 -9.29
N ALA A 165 19.22 -4.05 -8.61
CA ALA A 165 18.49 -5.29 -8.84
C ALA A 165 17.88 -5.32 -10.25
N PRO A 166 18.11 -6.39 -11.02
CA PRO A 166 17.46 -6.57 -12.32
C PRO A 166 16.01 -7.02 -12.11
N TYR A 167 15.11 -6.52 -12.96
CA TYR A 167 13.72 -6.98 -13.02
C TYR A 167 13.27 -7.08 -14.48
N ARG A 168 12.27 -7.93 -14.73
CA ARG A 168 11.58 -8.04 -16.03
C ARG A 168 10.17 -7.50 -15.87
N LEU A 169 9.86 -6.42 -16.57
CA LEU A 169 8.51 -5.84 -16.61
C LEU A 169 7.72 -6.37 -17.79
N THR A 170 6.55 -6.94 -17.52
CA THR A 170 5.52 -7.19 -18.53
C THR A 170 4.33 -6.28 -18.25
N VAL A 171 3.81 -5.59 -19.27
CA VAL A 171 2.61 -4.74 -19.15
C VAL A 171 1.51 -5.34 -20.01
N GLU A 172 0.42 -5.76 -19.38
CA GLU A 172 -0.71 -6.42 -20.03
C GLU A 172 -2.00 -5.65 -19.76
N THR A 173 -2.90 -5.63 -20.74
CA THR A 173 -4.27 -5.19 -20.55
C THR A 173 -5.12 -6.36 -20.06
N ALA A 174 -5.91 -6.12 -19.03
CA ALA A 174 -6.87 -7.09 -18.51
C ALA A 174 -8.29 -6.55 -18.71
N GLU A 175 -9.24 -7.43 -19.02
CA GLU A 175 -10.67 -7.12 -19.02
C GLU A 175 -11.32 -8.05 -18.00
N VAL A 176 -11.25 -7.67 -16.73
CA VAL A 176 -11.78 -8.48 -15.63
C VAL A 176 -12.63 -7.64 -14.70
N GLU A 177 -13.63 -8.25 -14.09
CA GLU A 177 -14.39 -7.63 -13.00
C GLU A 177 -13.54 -7.72 -11.72
N ALA A 178 -12.70 -6.70 -11.50
CA ALA A 178 -11.82 -6.60 -10.35
C ALA A 178 -12.08 -5.31 -9.57
N TYR A 179 -11.81 -5.35 -8.26
CA TYR A 179 -11.95 -4.19 -7.37
C TYR A 179 -11.00 -3.05 -7.78
N TRP A 180 -9.78 -3.40 -8.25
CA TRP A 180 -8.79 -2.44 -8.69
C TRP A 180 -8.78 -2.29 -10.20
N ALA A 181 -8.53 -1.05 -10.63
CA ALA A 181 -8.45 -0.71 -12.04
C ALA A 181 -7.08 -1.06 -12.65
N PHE A 182 -6.15 -1.50 -11.81
CA PHE A 182 -4.82 -1.98 -12.15
C PHE A 182 -4.22 -2.63 -10.91
N TRP A 183 -3.25 -3.51 -11.10
CA TRP A 183 -2.44 -4.04 -10.01
C TRP A 183 -1.14 -4.59 -10.58
N LEU A 184 -0.14 -4.67 -9.72
CA LEU A 184 1.08 -5.41 -9.97
C LEU A 184 0.94 -6.81 -9.38
N ASP A 185 1.26 -7.83 -10.16
CA ASP A 185 1.46 -9.19 -9.68
C ASP A 185 2.79 -9.74 -10.21
N GLY A 186 3.19 -10.92 -9.74
CA GLY A 186 4.44 -11.54 -10.17
C GLY A 186 5.16 -12.25 -9.03
N ALA A 187 6.42 -12.59 -9.29
CA ALA A 187 7.28 -13.22 -8.30
C ALA A 187 8.76 -13.01 -8.61
N GLY A 188 9.56 -12.89 -7.55
CA GLY A 188 11.00 -12.68 -7.63
C GLY A 188 11.36 -11.44 -8.46
N ARG A 189 12.06 -11.64 -9.58
CA ARG A 189 12.44 -10.57 -10.53
C ARG A 189 11.40 -10.30 -11.62
N ASP A 190 10.36 -11.12 -11.70
CA ASP A 190 9.37 -11.07 -12.77
C ASP A 190 8.16 -10.26 -12.29
N VAL A 191 8.07 -9.04 -12.80
CA VAL A 191 7.06 -8.05 -12.45
C VAL A 191 6.06 -7.96 -13.60
N ARG A 192 4.78 -8.14 -13.31
CA ARG A 192 3.71 -7.99 -14.28
C ARG A 192 2.72 -6.92 -13.82
N LEU A 193 2.59 -5.90 -14.64
CA LEU A 193 1.60 -4.85 -14.49
C LEU A 193 0.36 -5.21 -15.32
N ARG A 194 -0.81 -5.22 -14.69
CA ARG A 194 -2.09 -5.47 -15.34
C ARG A 194 -2.96 -4.22 -15.30
N LEU A 195 -3.43 -3.77 -16.45
CA LEU A 195 -4.24 -2.56 -16.62
C LEU A 195 -5.67 -2.91 -17.00
N ASN A 196 -6.65 -2.60 -16.14
CA ASN A 196 -8.08 -2.78 -16.37
C ASN A 196 -8.70 -1.50 -16.94
N LEU A 197 -8.43 -1.28 -18.23
CA LEU A 197 -8.66 -0.02 -18.95
C LEU A 197 -10.11 0.53 -18.98
N PRO A 198 -11.20 -0.28 -19.00
CA PRO A 198 -12.55 0.24 -19.16
C PRO A 198 -13.04 1.19 -18.05
N ASN A 199 -12.38 1.21 -16.89
CA ASN A 199 -12.81 1.96 -15.72
C ASN A 199 -11.83 3.09 -15.33
N VAL A 200 -10.85 3.43 -16.18
CA VAL A 200 -9.79 4.37 -15.84
C VAL A 200 -9.67 5.47 -16.87
N GLU A 201 -9.68 6.70 -16.38
CA GLU A 201 -9.15 7.83 -17.12
C GLU A 201 -7.67 7.98 -16.75
N PHE A 202 -6.81 8.20 -17.74
CA PHE A 202 -5.37 8.42 -17.53
C PHE A 202 -4.98 9.86 -17.84
N THR A 203 -3.94 10.35 -17.16
CA THR A 203 -3.33 11.65 -17.40
C THR A 203 -1.82 11.47 -17.55
N ARG A 204 -1.10 12.45 -18.13
CA ARG A 204 0.36 12.39 -18.24
C ARG A 204 1.03 12.37 -16.87
N ALA A 205 0.58 13.23 -15.96
CA ALA A 205 1.04 13.19 -14.58
C ALA A 205 0.65 11.87 -13.90
N GLY A 206 -0.58 11.39 -14.16
CA GLY A 206 -1.05 10.09 -13.68
C GLY A 206 -0.16 8.94 -14.13
N ALA A 207 0.29 8.90 -15.38
CA ALA A 207 1.22 7.88 -15.88
C ALA A 207 2.58 7.90 -15.16
N ARG A 208 3.07 9.09 -14.79
CA ARG A 208 4.32 9.26 -14.01
C ARG A 208 4.14 8.86 -12.56
N GLN A 209 3.06 9.31 -11.91
CA GLN A 209 2.67 8.86 -10.56
C GLN A 209 2.54 7.34 -10.53
N PHE A 210 1.92 6.76 -11.54
CA PHE A 210 1.72 5.33 -11.70
C PHE A 210 3.03 4.55 -11.86
N ALA A 211 3.90 5.00 -12.77
CA ALA A 211 5.21 4.41 -12.95
C ALA A 211 6.02 4.42 -11.65
N LEU A 212 5.95 5.51 -10.88
CA LEU A 212 6.58 5.64 -9.58
C LEU A 212 5.94 4.74 -8.52
N HIS A 213 4.61 4.61 -8.49
CA HIS A 213 3.91 3.82 -7.49
C HIS A 213 4.02 2.32 -7.75
N GLU A 214 3.54 1.86 -8.90
CA GLU A 214 3.42 0.42 -9.18
C GLU A 214 4.76 -0.16 -9.61
N VAL A 215 5.36 0.37 -10.68
CA VAL A 215 6.52 -0.29 -11.30
C VAL A 215 7.78 -0.06 -10.48
N LEU A 216 8.10 1.20 -10.17
CA LEU A 216 9.31 1.54 -9.44
C LEU A 216 9.10 1.33 -7.93
N GLY A 217 7.95 1.73 -7.40
CA GLY A 217 7.62 1.63 -5.98
C GLY A 217 7.46 0.20 -5.50
N HIS A 218 6.63 -0.61 -6.16
CA HIS A 218 6.40 -2.00 -5.76
C HIS A 218 7.26 -2.99 -6.55
N GLY A 219 7.35 -2.85 -7.87
CA GLY A 219 8.05 -3.80 -8.74
C GLY A 219 9.57 -3.84 -8.52
N LEU A 220 10.25 -2.70 -8.67
CA LEU A 220 11.69 -2.61 -8.44
C LEU A 220 12.03 -2.89 -6.96
N GLN A 221 11.19 -2.44 -6.01
CA GLN A 221 11.39 -2.77 -4.60
C GLN A 221 11.32 -4.28 -4.37
N SER A 222 10.30 -4.96 -4.88
CA SER A 222 10.16 -6.42 -4.76
C SER A 222 11.31 -7.17 -5.40
N ALA A 223 11.78 -6.74 -6.58
CA ALA A 223 12.98 -7.31 -7.20
C ALA A 223 14.25 -7.08 -6.36
N SER A 224 14.34 -5.93 -5.68
CA SER A 224 15.47 -5.60 -4.79
C SER A 224 15.48 -6.45 -3.52
N LEU A 225 14.30 -6.72 -2.97
CA LEU A 225 14.11 -7.65 -1.85
C LEU A 225 14.39 -9.10 -2.28
N HIS A 226 13.91 -9.51 -3.46
CA HIS A 226 14.19 -10.82 -4.05
C HIS A 226 15.69 -11.10 -4.17
N ALA A 227 16.47 -10.13 -4.66
CA ALA A 227 17.92 -10.24 -4.79
C ALA A 227 18.65 -10.54 -3.45
N ARG A 228 17.97 -10.34 -2.32
CA ARG A 228 18.46 -10.56 -0.95
C ARG A 228 17.72 -11.68 -0.21
N ALA A 229 16.70 -12.27 -0.83
CA ALA A 229 15.76 -13.14 -0.13
C ALA A 229 16.36 -14.51 0.25
N ALA A 230 17.39 -15.01 -0.43
CA ALA A 230 17.92 -16.37 -0.21
C ALA A 230 18.24 -16.65 1.27
N ASP A 231 18.94 -15.73 1.92
CA ASP A 231 19.41 -15.84 3.30
C ASP A 231 18.67 -14.92 4.29
N ALA A 232 17.53 -14.37 3.88
CA ALA A 232 16.79 -13.36 4.65
C ALA A 232 16.26 -13.90 6.00
N PRO A 233 16.45 -13.21 7.13
CA PRO A 233 15.91 -13.64 8.42
C PRO A 233 14.40 -13.45 8.59
N TRP A 234 13.71 -12.88 7.59
CA TRP A 234 12.27 -12.64 7.57
C TRP A 234 11.54 -13.60 6.61
N VAL A 235 10.21 -13.68 6.75
CA VAL A 235 9.34 -14.41 5.82
C VAL A 235 9.39 -13.77 4.43
N ARG A 236 9.62 -14.56 3.39
CA ARG A 236 9.90 -14.09 2.02
C ARG A 236 8.64 -13.97 1.15
N LEU A 237 7.49 -13.89 1.79
CA LEU A 237 6.18 -13.76 1.16
C LEU A 237 5.59 -12.42 1.59
N LEU A 238 5.23 -11.57 0.64
CA LEU A 238 4.50 -10.33 0.93
C LEU A 238 3.00 -10.62 0.94
N SER A 239 2.29 -9.95 1.86
CA SER A 239 0.83 -10.05 1.99
C SER A 239 0.29 -8.68 2.40
N VAL A 240 -0.94 -8.39 1.99
CA VAL A 240 -1.57 -7.08 2.26
C VAL A 240 -2.04 -6.92 3.71
N HIS A 241 -2.15 -8.02 4.47
CA HIS A 241 -2.45 -8.02 5.91
C HIS A 241 -1.21 -8.11 6.81
N ALA A 242 -0.02 -7.77 6.29
CA ALA A 242 1.25 -7.87 7.02
C ALA A 242 1.93 -6.50 7.22
N LEU A 243 2.84 -6.45 8.19
CA LEU A 243 3.33 -5.21 8.81
C LEU A 243 4.03 -4.26 7.85
N GLN A 244 4.61 -4.79 6.77
CA GLN A 244 5.38 -4.00 5.82
C GLN A 244 4.53 -3.07 4.94
N GLN A 245 3.20 -3.25 4.89
CA GLN A 245 2.35 -2.50 3.95
C GLN A 245 2.33 -0.99 4.23
N VAL A 246 2.48 -0.56 5.49
CA VAL A 246 2.65 0.86 5.81
C VAL A 246 3.87 1.45 5.08
N MET A 247 4.95 0.68 4.97
CA MET A 247 6.14 1.09 4.24
C MET A 247 5.92 1.03 2.73
N LEU A 248 5.41 -0.10 2.23
CA LEU A 248 5.21 -0.32 0.78
C LEU A 248 4.27 0.74 0.20
N GLU A 249 3.05 0.86 0.73
CA GLU A 249 2.04 1.80 0.22
C GLU A 249 2.44 3.25 0.48
N GLY A 250 2.95 3.54 1.67
CA GLY A 250 3.34 4.89 2.05
C GLY A 250 4.43 5.46 1.16
N LEU A 251 5.49 4.69 0.92
CA LEU A 251 6.59 5.09 0.06
C LEU A 251 6.13 5.19 -1.41
N ALA A 252 5.37 4.21 -1.89
CA ALA A 252 4.86 4.20 -3.25
C ALA A 252 3.99 5.43 -3.56
N GLN A 253 3.16 5.88 -2.60
CA GLN A 253 2.37 7.11 -2.75
C GLN A 253 3.21 8.40 -2.70
N ALA A 254 4.33 8.40 -1.96
CA ALA A 254 5.14 9.60 -1.74
C ALA A 254 6.28 9.78 -2.75
N TRP A 255 6.58 8.78 -3.60
CA TRP A 255 7.69 8.81 -4.55
C TRP A 255 7.83 10.10 -5.38
N PRO A 256 6.76 10.70 -5.93
CA PRO A 256 6.90 11.93 -6.70
C PRO A 256 7.54 13.09 -5.91
N LEU A 257 7.37 13.14 -4.58
CA LEU A 257 7.98 14.17 -3.74
C LEU A 257 9.49 13.98 -3.55
N PHE A 258 10.01 12.77 -3.76
CA PHE A 258 11.45 12.48 -3.67
C PHE A 258 12.15 12.60 -5.03
N VAL A 259 11.49 12.16 -6.10
CA VAL A 259 12.11 12.04 -7.45
C VAL A 259 11.89 13.29 -8.29
N THR A 260 10.72 13.92 -8.17
CA THR A 260 10.33 15.09 -8.97
C THR A 260 9.82 16.22 -8.06
N PRO A 261 10.61 16.68 -7.07
CA PRO A 261 10.15 17.67 -6.10
C PRO A 261 9.73 19.01 -6.74
N ASP A 262 10.31 19.35 -7.89
CA ASP A 262 10.02 20.59 -8.63
C ASP A 262 8.83 20.47 -9.60
N ASP A 263 8.22 19.28 -9.74
CA ASP A 263 7.02 19.10 -10.56
C ASP A 263 5.77 19.50 -9.77
N ALA A 264 5.36 20.75 -9.94
CA ALA A 264 4.22 21.33 -9.22
C ALA A 264 2.90 20.54 -9.45
N VAL A 265 2.71 19.93 -10.62
CA VAL A 265 1.48 19.17 -10.93
C VAL A 265 1.46 17.85 -10.17
N LEU A 266 2.56 17.10 -10.20
CA LEU A 266 2.69 15.88 -9.40
C LEU A 266 2.66 16.17 -7.90
N ALA A 267 3.32 17.24 -7.45
CA ALA A 267 3.26 17.66 -6.05
C ALA A 267 1.81 17.96 -5.63
N ALA A 268 1.07 18.74 -6.42
CA ALA A 268 -0.34 19.04 -6.15
C ALA A 268 -1.20 17.78 -6.04
N ARG A 269 -1.02 16.80 -6.93
CA ARG A 269 -1.69 15.50 -6.86
C ARG A 269 -1.38 14.76 -5.57
N ILE A 270 -0.10 14.64 -5.19
CA ILE A 270 0.28 13.90 -3.98
C ILE A 270 -0.21 14.61 -2.72
N ARG A 271 -0.16 15.95 -2.65
CA ARG A 271 -0.69 16.71 -1.51
C ARG A 271 -2.21 16.55 -1.39
N LEU A 272 -2.92 16.54 -2.52
CA LEU A 272 -4.35 16.28 -2.53
C LEU A 272 -4.66 14.85 -2.04
N ASP A 273 -3.97 13.85 -2.59
CA ASP A 273 -4.17 12.44 -2.23
C ASP A 273 -3.85 12.20 -0.75
N HIS A 274 -2.79 12.83 -0.21
CA HIS A 274 -2.46 12.77 1.22
C HIS A 274 -3.63 13.27 2.08
N TYR A 275 -4.15 14.47 1.82
CA TYR A 275 -5.31 14.98 2.55
C TYR A 275 -6.53 14.04 2.44
N VAL A 276 -6.79 13.53 1.23
CA VAL A 276 -7.89 12.58 0.99
C VAL A 276 -7.70 11.28 1.78
N GLN A 277 -6.47 10.79 1.94
CA GLN A 277 -6.19 9.62 2.79
C GLN A 277 -6.49 9.92 4.27
N LEU A 278 -6.20 11.12 4.76
CA LEU A 278 -6.57 11.50 6.15
C LEU A 278 -8.10 11.55 6.35
N VAL A 279 -8.85 12.03 5.36
CA VAL A 279 -10.33 11.96 5.39
C VAL A 279 -10.81 10.50 5.42
N ARG A 280 -10.22 9.64 4.60
CA ARG A 280 -10.50 8.20 4.59
C ARG A 280 -10.19 7.53 5.91
N ALA A 281 -9.08 7.91 6.56
CA ALA A 281 -8.73 7.39 7.86
C ALA A 281 -9.75 7.79 8.93
N ARG A 282 -10.22 9.04 8.90
CA ARG A 282 -11.28 9.49 9.81
C ARG A 282 -12.56 8.67 9.63
N ALA A 283 -12.97 8.43 8.39
CA ALA A 283 -14.11 7.57 8.10
C ALA A 283 -13.89 6.12 8.57
N HIS A 284 -12.67 5.61 8.43
CA HIS A 284 -12.28 4.29 8.92
C HIS A 284 -12.50 4.16 10.43
N LEU A 285 -12.01 5.13 11.21
CA LEU A 285 -12.18 5.18 12.66
C LEU A 285 -13.67 5.28 13.04
N ASP A 286 -14.39 6.21 12.42
CA ASP A 286 -15.78 6.50 12.78
C ASP A 286 -16.70 5.27 12.53
N ILE A 287 -16.54 4.57 11.40
CA ILE A 287 -17.30 3.35 11.08
C ILE A 287 -16.99 2.22 12.06
N ASN A 288 -15.72 2.04 12.40
CA ASN A 288 -15.31 0.99 13.33
C ASN A 288 -15.67 1.30 14.79
N ALA A 289 -15.90 2.57 15.12
CA ALA A 289 -16.45 3.02 16.39
C ALA A 289 -18.00 2.95 16.45
N GLY A 290 -18.67 2.53 15.36
CA GLY A 290 -20.13 2.40 15.33
C GLY A 290 -20.87 3.72 15.07
N THR A 291 -20.20 4.74 14.53
CA THR A 291 -20.87 5.99 14.11
C THR A 291 -21.90 5.70 13.02
N PRO A 292 -23.09 6.34 13.03
CA PRO A 292 -24.07 6.21 11.96
C PRO A 292 -23.48 6.51 10.58
N VAL A 293 -23.72 5.62 9.62
CA VAL A 293 -23.18 5.70 8.25
C VAL A 293 -23.52 7.03 7.56
N LEU A 294 -24.72 7.57 7.79
CA LEU A 294 -25.15 8.85 7.20
C LEU A 294 -24.33 10.04 7.72
N ASP A 295 -23.92 10.00 8.99
CA ASP A 295 -23.09 11.05 9.59
C ASP A 295 -21.67 10.99 9.02
N VAL A 296 -21.11 9.79 8.88
CA VAL A 296 -19.79 9.60 8.27
C VAL A 296 -19.81 10.04 6.80
N ALA A 297 -20.84 9.65 6.05
CA ALA A 297 -21.02 10.05 4.66
C ALA A 297 -21.14 11.58 4.51
N GLY A 298 -21.91 12.23 5.40
CA GLY A 298 -22.04 13.69 5.43
C GLY A 298 -20.68 14.38 5.62
N ARG A 299 -19.86 13.89 6.56
CA ARG A 299 -18.51 14.42 6.80
C ARG A 299 -17.58 14.20 5.62
N MET A 300 -17.61 13.03 4.98
CA MET A 300 -16.79 12.75 3.79
C MET A 300 -17.13 13.67 2.63
N ARG A 301 -18.41 13.91 2.34
CA ARG A 301 -18.84 14.84 1.27
C ARG A 301 -18.44 16.28 1.56
N ALA A 302 -18.56 16.72 2.82
CA ALA A 302 -18.14 18.06 3.21
C ALA A 302 -16.61 18.24 3.05
N ALA A 303 -15.84 17.18 3.36
CA ALA A 303 -14.38 17.20 3.28
C ALA A 303 -13.85 17.03 1.83
N VAL A 304 -14.58 16.33 0.95
CA VAL A 304 -14.19 16.01 -0.42
C VAL A 304 -15.39 16.23 -1.36
N PRO A 305 -15.60 17.48 -1.84
CA PRO A 305 -16.86 17.89 -2.48
C PRO A 305 -17.12 17.29 -3.86
N TRP A 306 -16.15 16.62 -4.47
CA TRP A 306 -16.30 15.92 -5.76
C TRP A 306 -16.64 14.43 -5.60
N TRP A 307 -16.83 13.93 -4.38
CA TRP A 307 -17.27 12.55 -4.17
C TRP A 307 -18.79 12.42 -4.26
N GLY A 308 -19.23 11.61 -5.23
CA GLY A 308 -20.61 11.15 -5.33
C GLY A 308 -20.97 10.09 -4.28
N ASP A 309 -22.27 9.80 -4.19
CA ASP A 309 -22.83 8.85 -3.23
C ASP A 309 -22.33 7.44 -3.43
N ASP A 310 -22.14 7.03 -4.68
CA ASP A 310 -21.56 5.75 -5.09
C ASP A 310 -20.14 5.57 -4.52
N ARG A 311 -19.29 6.59 -4.70
CA ARG A 311 -17.91 6.56 -4.21
C ARG A 311 -17.86 6.59 -2.68
N VAL A 312 -18.69 7.40 -2.03
CA VAL A 312 -18.77 7.42 -0.56
C VAL A 312 -19.25 6.07 -0.03
N ALA A 313 -20.30 5.50 -0.60
CA ALA A 313 -20.85 4.21 -0.17
C ALA A 313 -19.81 3.08 -0.30
N ALA A 314 -19.09 3.01 -1.43
CA ALA A 314 -18.02 2.03 -1.62
C ALA A 314 -16.92 2.18 -0.55
N GLN A 315 -16.42 3.39 -0.33
CA GLN A 315 -15.36 3.65 0.66
C GLN A 315 -15.78 3.27 2.09
N LEU A 316 -17.06 3.40 2.45
CA LEU A 316 -17.59 3.03 3.76
C LEU A 316 -17.78 1.52 3.91
N ALA A 317 -18.26 0.84 2.87
CA ALA A 317 -18.43 -0.61 2.86
C ALA A 317 -17.09 -1.34 3.10
N ASP A 318 -16.06 -0.91 2.38
CA ASP A 318 -14.73 -1.53 2.41
C ASP A 318 -14.07 -1.44 3.80
N ARG A 319 -14.25 -0.33 4.51
CA ARG A 319 -13.59 -0.06 5.80
C ARG A 319 -14.26 -0.73 7.00
N GLY A 320 -15.45 -1.28 6.83
CA GLY A 320 -16.27 -1.78 7.94
C GLY A 320 -16.25 -3.30 8.09
N ALA A 321 -16.75 -3.99 7.07
CA ALA A 321 -17.13 -5.40 7.19
C ALA A 321 -16.09 -6.38 6.66
N ASN A 322 -15.24 -5.96 5.72
CA ASN A 322 -14.24 -6.84 5.11
C ASN A 322 -13.00 -6.93 6.02
N PRO A 323 -12.64 -8.12 6.55
CA PRO A 323 -11.48 -8.28 7.42
C PRO A 323 -10.16 -7.82 6.79
N LEU A 324 -9.98 -8.04 5.49
CA LEU A 324 -8.78 -7.65 4.76
C LEU A 324 -8.68 -6.12 4.67
N LEU A 325 -9.72 -5.49 4.13
CA LEU A 325 -9.73 -4.04 3.87
C LEU A 325 -9.79 -3.22 5.16
N ARG A 326 -10.35 -3.76 6.25
CA ARG A 326 -10.29 -3.18 7.59
C ARG A 326 -8.86 -3.07 8.14
N SER A 327 -7.96 -3.93 7.69
CA SER A 327 -6.53 -3.83 8.01
C SER A 327 -5.80 -2.99 6.95
N TYR A 328 -5.82 -3.46 5.71
CA TYR A 328 -4.99 -2.94 4.62
C TYR A 328 -5.26 -1.47 4.27
N LEU A 329 -6.53 -1.01 4.28
CA LEU A 329 -6.84 0.39 3.99
C LEU A 329 -6.33 1.37 5.05
N TRP A 330 -5.84 0.90 6.20
CA TRP A 330 -5.15 1.74 7.18
C TRP A 330 -3.68 2.00 6.80
N ALA A 331 -3.05 1.10 6.05
CA ALA A 331 -1.65 1.23 5.64
C ALA A 331 -1.42 2.49 4.80
N TYR A 332 -2.35 2.81 3.91
CA TYR A 332 -2.29 3.98 3.03
C TYR A 332 -2.17 5.32 3.79
N PRO A 333 -3.14 5.73 4.65
CA PRO A 333 -3.02 6.98 5.39
C PRO A 333 -1.85 6.98 6.36
N ALA A 334 -1.59 5.86 7.05
CA ALA A 334 -0.49 5.77 8.02
C ALA A 334 0.88 5.92 7.33
N GLY A 335 1.04 5.30 6.17
CA GLY A 335 2.26 5.32 5.38
C GLY A 335 2.47 6.66 4.70
N VAL A 336 1.50 7.13 3.90
CA VAL A 336 1.68 8.36 3.10
C VAL A 336 1.97 9.57 3.99
N ASP A 337 1.32 9.68 5.15
CA ASP A 337 1.56 10.78 6.08
C ASP A 337 2.99 10.81 6.61
N TRP A 338 3.52 9.63 6.94
CA TRP A 338 4.89 9.49 7.43
C TRP A 338 5.93 9.78 6.33
N PHE A 339 5.73 9.24 5.12
CA PHE A 339 6.66 9.46 4.01
C PHE A 339 6.58 10.87 3.41
N VAL A 340 5.41 11.51 3.41
CA VAL A 340 5.28 12.94 3.07
C VAL A 340 6.07 13.78 4.07
N SER A 341 5.97 13.47 5.37
CA SER A 341 6.75 14.16 6.41
C SER A 341 8.25 13.94 6.23
N LEU A 342 8.66 12.73 5.80
CA LEU A 342 10.06 12.43 5.48
C LEU A 342 10.55 13.22 4.26
N ALA A 343 9.73 13.37 3.22
CA ALA A 343 10.04 14.17 2.04
C ALA A 343 10.17 15.66 2.38
N GLU A 344 9.28 16.20 3.22
CA GLU A 344 9.36 17.57 3.72
C GLU A 344 10.60 17.82 4.58
N LYS A 345 10.99 16.82 5.38
CA LYS A 345 12.17 16.91 6.26
C LYS A 345 13.48 16.90 5.48
N GLY A 346 13.61 15.99 4.51
CA GLY A 346 14.83 15.77 3.75
C GLY A 346 16.05 15.32 4.58
N GLY A 347 17.23 15.33 3.95
CA GLY A 347 18.51 15.10 4.61
C GLY A 347 18.90 13.62 4.75
N GLU A 348 19.78 13.34 5.73
CA GLU A 348 20.42 12.02 5.88
C GLU A 348 19.41 10.91 6.22
N ALA A 349 18.44 11.20 7.10
CA ALA A 349 17.38 10.26 7.47
C ALA A 349 16.59 9.78 6.25
N THR A 350 16.24 10.69 5.34
CA THR A 350 15.56 10.36 4.07
C THR A 350 16.39 9.37 3.25
N GLY A 351 17.68 9.65 3.03
CA GLY A 351 18.55 8.75 2.28
C GLY A 351 18.67 7.36 2.93
N ASN A 352 18.77 7.30 4.26
CA ASN A 352 18.87 6.03 4.99
C ASN A 352 17.58 5.21 4.90
N VAL A 353 16.42 5.85 5.04
CA VAL A 353 15.13 5.17 4.90
C VAL A 353 14.93 4.63 3.48
N LEU A 354 15.14 5.46 2.45
CA LEU A 354 14.93 5.04 1.05
C LEU A 354 15.83 3.87 0.65
N ARG A 355 17.12 3.90 1.04
CA ARG A 355 18.05 2.79 0.79
C ARG A 355 17.66 1.52 1.53
N THR A 356 17.21 1.63 2.78
CA THR A 356 16.89 0.47 3.61
C THR A 356 15.58 -0.18 3.17
N ALA A 357 14.58 0.61 2.78
CA ALA A 357 13.30 0.13 2.26
C ALA A 357 13.44 -0.76 1.01
N TYR A 358 14.54 -0.64 0.25
CA TYR A 358 14.82 -1.47 -0.93
C TYR A 358 15.76 -2.65 -0.62
N ARG A 359 16.21 -2.79 0.64
CA ARG A 359 17.09 -3.87 1.09
C ARG A 359 16.37 -4.88 1.97
N GLU A 360 15.38 -4.42 2.75
CA GLU A 360 14.61 -5.26 3.67
C GLU A 360 13.17 -4.75 3.82
N PRO A 361 12.20 -5.64 4.11
CA PRO A 361 10.81 -5.26 4.32
C PRO A 361 10.63 -4.65 5.72
N LEU A 362 10.85 -3.34 5.81
CA LEU A 362 10.69 -2.57 7.04
C LEU A 362 9.25 -2.61 7.59
N THR A 363 9.12 -2.85 8.88
CA THR A 363 7.89 -2.63 9.66
C THR A 363 7.83 -1.18 10.16
N PRO A 364 6.70 -0.71 10.71
CA PRO A 364 6.64 0.61 11.34
C PRO A 364 7.67 0.82 12.45
N ALA A 365 7.99 -0.22 13.22
CA ALA A 365 9.06 -0.15 14.21
C ALA A 365 10.43 0.05 13.56
N GLY A 366 10.69 -0.61 12.42
CA GLY A 366 11.88 -0.40 11.61
C GLY A 366 11.97 1.03 11.06
N LEU A 367 10.87 1.58 10.54
CA LEU A 367 10.80 2.97 10.09
C LEU A 367 11.11 3.95 11.23
N ALA A 368 10.50 3.76 12.39
CA ALA A 368 10.74 4.59 13.58
C ALA A 368 12.19 4.48 14.09
N ALA A 369 12.84 3.32 13.94
CA ALA A 369 14.24 3.16 14.31
C ALA A 369 15.19 3.92 13.36
N LEU A 370 14.84 4.03 12.08
CA LEU A 370 15.62 4.77 11.08
C LEU A 370 15.43 6.29 11.18
N TRP A 371 14.28 6.75 11.69
CA TRP A 371 14.03 8.16 11.97
C TRP A 371 13.29 8.34 13.30
N PRO A 372 14.00 8.31 14.45
CA PRO A 372 13.40 8.38 15.78
C PRO A 372 12.66 9.69 16.08
N GLU A 373 13.06 10.79 15.46
CA GLU A 373 12.36 12.09 15.58
C GLU A 373 11.18 12.23 14.61
N GLY A 374 10.88 11.21 13.80
CA GLY A 374 9.77 11.20 12.87
C GLY A 374 8.40 11.22 13.57
N PRO A 375 7.33 11.56 12.84
CA PRO A 375 6.00 11.54 13.40
C PRO A 375 5.59 10.12 13.77
N ARG A 376 4.62 10.01 14.68
CA ARG A 376 4.04 8.73 15.05
C ARG A 376 3.27 8.15 13.84
N ILE A 377 3.58 6.90 13.50
CA ILE A 377 2.90 6.19 12.42
C ILE A 377 1.46 5.85 12.84
N GLY A 378 0.49 6.28 12.03
CA GLY A 378 -0.95 6.08 12.29
C GLY A 378 -1.60 7.16 13.15
N GLY A 379 -0.96 8.33 13.30
CA GLY A 379 -1.46 9.46 14.10
C GLY A 379 -0.88 9.54 15.50
#